data_AF-A0A183J846-F1
#
_entry.id   AF-A0A183J846-F1
#
_cell.length_a   1.000
_cell.length_b   1.000
_cell.length_c   1.000
_cell.angle_alpha   90.00
_cell.angle_beta   90.00
_cell.angle_gamma   90.00
#
_symmetry.space_group_name_H-M   'P 1'
#
loop_
_entity.id
_entity.type
_entity.pdbx_description
1 polymer ?
#
loop_
_entity_poly.entity_id
_entity_poly.type
_entity_poly.pdbx_seq_one_letter_code
_entity_poly.pdbx_strand_id
1 'polypeptide(L)'
;LFAFNLIFEFFQIYNGPDSSSSLIGEFCGSSFPNTPLKTTSSVMNVEFHSNEYISSQGFHMTIREVVYMCSDDQLILSYDEPSLILTSPGFPEHYRHSLDCIYKIQSPRGTRVQIDFDLDAFDLEPQIQSK
;
A
#
# COMPACT_ATOMS: atom_id res chain seq x y z
N LEU A 1 36.04 -2.77 -30.94
CA LEU A 1 36.07 -3.41 -29.61
C LEU A 1 34.62 -3.62 -29.22
N PHE A 2 34.20 -4.88 -29.21
CA PHE A 2 32.81 -5.32 -29.16
C PHE A 2 32.09 -4.75 -27.94
N ALA A 3 31.02 -3.97 -28.17
CA ALA A 3 29.96 -3.79 -27.20
C ALA A 3 29.27 -5.15 -27.05
N PHE A 4 29.83 -6.02 -26.20
CA PHE A 4 29.12 -7.20 -25.75
C PHE A 4 27.86 -6.69 -25.06
N ASN A 5 26.74 -7.10 -25.63
CA ASN A 5 25.41 -7.03 -25.08
C ASN A 5 25.45 -7.72 -23.69
N LEU A 6 25.87 -6.99 -22.66
CA LEU A 6 25.95 -7.44 -21.27
C LEU A 6 24.53 -7.40 -20.73
N ILE A 7 23.84 -8.50 -21.02
CA ILE A 7 22.47 -8.83 -20.70
C ILE A 7 22.24 -8.54 -19.21
N PHE A 8 21.50 -7.46 -18.96
CA PHE A 8 21.28 -6.83 -17.67
C PHE A 8 20.82 -7.85 -16.62
N GLU A 9 21.63 -8.09 -15.58
CA GLU A 9 21.11 -8.65 -14.34
C GLU A 9 20.30 -7.57 -13.65
N PHE A 10 19.04 -7.85 -13.35
CA PHE A 10 18.19 -6.90 -12.66
C PHE A 10 17.33 -7.56 -11.60
N PHE A 11 17.03 -6.76 -10.59
CA PHE A 11 16.09 -7.06 -9.53
C PHE A 11 15.04 -5.96 -9.55
N GLN A 12 13.80 -6.30 -9.91
CA GLN A 12 12.69 -5.38 -10.02
C GLN A 12 11.65 -5.66 -8.95
N ILE A 13 11.06 -4.60 -8.42
CA ILE A 13 9.98 -4.68 -7.43
C ILE A 13 8.79 -3.88 -7.95
N TYR A 14 7.61 -4.49 -7.92
CA TYR A 14 6.36 -3.92 -8.40
C TYR A 14 5.32 -3.80 -7.28
N ASN A 15 4.55 -2.72 -7.31
CA ASN A 15 3.46 -2.41 -6.38
C ASN A 15 2.15 -3.09 -6.79
N GLY A 16 2.14 -4.42 -6.79
CA GLY A 16 0.97 -5.20 -7.16
C GLY A 16 1.31 -6.65 -7.51
N PRO A 17 0.36 -7.40 -8.09
CA PRO A 17 0.48 -8.85 -8.27
C PRO A 17 1.45 -9.31 -9.36
N ASP A 18 1.80 -8.45 -10.32
CA ASP A 18 2.62 -8.83 -11.48
C ASP A 18 3.37 -7.62 -12.08
N SER A 19 4.18 -7.86 -13.13
CA SER A 19 4.97 -6.84 -13.84
C SER A 19 4.17 -5.82 -14.64
N SER A 20 2.84 -5.93 -14.73
CA SER A 20 1.98 -4.86 -15.25
C SER A 20 1.68 -3.78 -14.19
N SER A 21 1.99 -4.06 -12.92
CA SER A 21 1.82 -3.12 -11.81
C SER A 21 2.88 -2.02 -11.80
N SER A 22 2.68 -0.96 -11.02
CA SER A 22 3.63 0.16 -10.96
C SER A 22 5.01 -0.28 -10.44
N LEU A 23 6.08 0.00 -11.18
CA LEU A 23 7.45 -0.30 -10.78
C LEU A 23 7.87 0.60 -9.60
N ILE A 24 8.29 -0.02 -8.49
CA ILE A 24 8.85 0.67 -7.32
C ILE A 24 10.33 0.97 -7.54
N GLY A 25 11.06 0.03 -8.14
CA GLY A 25 12.46 0.22 -8.45
C GLY A 25 13.08 -0.96 -9.20
N GLU A 26 14.15 -0.66 -9.92
CA GLU A 26 15.02 -1.61 -10.61
C GLU A 26 16.43 -1.45 -10.04
N PHE A 27 17.06 -2.57 -9.67
CA PHE A 27 18.34 -2.60 -8.98
C PHE A 27 19.30 -3.55 -9.69
N CYS A 28 20.57 -3.15 -9.76
CA CYS A 28 21.66 -3.97 -10.29
C CYS A 28 22.96 -3.71 -9.53
N GLY A 29 23.87 -4.68 -9.57
CA GLY A 29 25.14 -4.62 -8.84
C GLY A 29 24.93 -4.47 -7.33
N SER A 30 25.67 -3.54 -6.71
CA SER A 30 25.62 -3.28 -5.27
C SER A 30 24.84 -2.01 -4.90
N SER A 31 24.05 -1.45 -5.82
CA SER A 31 23.26 -0.23 -5.59
C SER A 31 21.82 -0.59 -5.20
N PHE A 32 21.43 -0.26 -3.97
CA PHE A 32 20.08 -0.46 -3.44
C PHE A 32 19.71 0.74 -2.53
N PRO A 33 18.42 0.96 -2.24
CA PRO A 33 17.99 2.13 -1.50
C PRO A 33 18.44 2.06 -0.03
N ASN A 34 18.84 3.20 0.54
CA ASN A 34 19.24 3.30 1.94
C ASN A 34 18.05 3.28 2.92
N THR A 35 16.82 3.19 2.42
CA THR A 35 15.58 3.19 3.19
C THR A 35 14.71 1.99 2.80
N PRO A 36 13.89 1.45 3.73
CA PRO A 36 12.96 0.38 3.40
C PRO A 36 11.95 0.80 2.32
N LEU A 37 11.78 -0.05 1.31
CA LEU A 37 10.74 0.11 0.29
C LEU A 37 9.37 -0.32 0.85
N LYS A 38 8.31 0.36 0.41
CA LYS A 38 6.94 0.09 0.84
C LYS A 38 6.00 0.09 -0.37
N THR A 39 5.14 -0.92 -0.44
CA THR A 39 4.00 -0.93 -1.35
C THR A 39 2.85 -0.10 -0.77
N THR A 40 1.98 0.38 -1.64
CA THR A 40 0.63 0.85 -1.25
C THR A 40 -0.42 -0.25 -1.44
N SER A 41 -0.07 -1.31 -2.16
CA SER A 41 -0.84 -2.53 -2.29
C SER A 41 -0.49 -3.54 -1.18
N SER A 42 -1.44 -4.41 -0.84
CA SER A 42 -1.20 -5.60 -0.01
C SER A 42 -0.41 -6.71 -0.74
N VAL A 43 -0.09 -6.49 -2.02
CA VAL A 43 0.67 -7.42 -2.87
C VAL A 43 1.93 -6.74 -3.42
N MET A 44 3.05 -7.46 -3.37
CA MET A 44 4.33 -7.09 -3.97
C MET A 44 4.77 -8.20 -4.92
N ASN A 45 5.12 -7.84 -6.16
CA ASN A 45 5.76 -8.75 -7.10
C ASN A 45 7.25 -8.42 -7.20
N VAL A 46 8.08 -9.45 -7.18
CA VAL A 46 9.55 -9.33 -7.20
C VAL A 46 10.08 -10.21 -8.32
N GLU A 47 10.79 -9.61 -9.26
CA GLU A 47 11.38 -10.30 -10.41
C GLU A 47 12.90 -10.18 -10.38
N PHE A 48 13.58 -11.33 -10.40
CA PHE A 48 15.04 -11.39 -10.47
C PHE A 48 15.44 -12.12 -11.76
N HIS A 49 16.22 -11.43 -12.58
CA HIS A 49 16.74 -11.95 -13.84
C HIS A 49 18.27 -11.97 -13.79
N SER A 50 18.84 -13.15 -14.08
CA SER A 50 20.29 -13.37 -14.20
C SER A 50 20.63 -13.92 -15.57
N ASN A 51 21.90 -13.82 -15.96
CA ASN A 51 22.41 -14.37 -17.21
C ASN A 51 23.26 -15.63 -16.98
N GLU A 52 23.70 -16.27 -18.06
CA GLU A 52 24.46 -17.52 -18.03
C GLU A 52 25.98 -17.37 -17.82
N TYR A 53 26.48 -16.13 -17.63
CA TYR A 53 27.91 -15.84 -17.72
C TYR A 53 28.59 -15.59 -16.37
N ILE A 54 28.08 -14.64 -15.58
CA ILE A 54 28.71 -14.18 -14.34
C ILE A 54 27.69 -14.30 -13.21
N SER A 55 28.12 -14.81 -12.05
CA SER A 55 27.28 -14.92 -10.85
C SER A 55 27.89 -14.18 -9.65
N SER A 56 27.05 -13.57 -8.82
CA SER A 56 27.42 -12.91 -7.56
C SER A 56 26.70 -13.54 -6.36
N GLN A 57 26.93 -13.02 -5.15
CA GLN A 57 26.35 -13.56 -3.90
C GLN A 57 24.81 -13.52 -3.85
N GLY A 58 24.16 -12.65 -4.63
CA GLY A 58 22.70 -12.51 -4.67
C GLY A 58 22.17 -11.52 -3.62
N PHE A 59 20.94 -11.73 -3.17
CA PHE A 59 20.23 -10.84 -2.25
C PHE A 59 19.75 -11.57 -1.00
N HIS A 60 19.71 -10.86 0.13
CA HIS A 60 19.08 -11.31 1.36
C HIS A 60 18.29 -10.14 1.96
N MET A 61 16.99 -10.32 2.12
CA MET A 61 16.09 -9.25 2.57
C MET A 61 15.11 -9.75 3.62
N THR A 62 14.70 -8.84 4.50
CA THR A 62 13.62 -9.07 5.46
C THR A 62 12.37 -8.39 4.94
N ILE A 63 11.30 -9.15 4.74
CA ILE A 63 9.97 -8.63 4.40
C ILE A 63 9.16 -8.54 5.70
N ARG A 64 8.47 -7.43 5.90
CA ARG A 64 7.59 -7.22 7.06
C ARG A 64 6.28 -6.61 6.60
N GLU A 65 5.19 -7.13 7.14
CA GLU A 65 3.90 -6.47 7.05
C GLU A 65 3.98 -5.10 7.74
N VAL A 66 3.48 -4.06 7.06
CA VAL A 66 3.31 -2.73 7.63
C VAL A 66 1.81 -2.55 7.87
N VAL A 67 1.37 -2.77 9.10
CA VAL A 67 -0.04 -2.60 9.48
C VAL A 67 -0.35 -1.12 9.58
N TYR A 68 -1.33 -0.66 8.80
CA TYR A 68 -1.93 0.65 8.96
C TYR A 68 -3.07 0.56 9.98
N MET A 69 -3.15 1.52 10.89
CA MET A 69 -3.96 1.47 12.12
C MET A 69 -5.50 1.47 11.92
N CYS A 70 -5.99 1.32 10.69
CA CYS A 70 -7.40 1.49 10.34
C CYS A 70 -7.98 0.34 9.48
N SER A 71 -7.20 -0.72 9.23
CA SER A 71 -7.55 -1.73 8.21
C SER A 71 -8.62 -2.74 8.64
N ASP A 72 -9.03 -2.79 9.92
CA ASP A 72 -10.07 -3.73 10.38
C ASP A 72 -10.82 -3.26 11.64
N ASP A 73 -11.14 -1.97 11.73
CA ASP A 73 -11.89 -1.45 12.87
C ASP A 73 -13.36 -1.85 12.77
N GLN A 74 -13.81 -2.69 13.71
CA GLN A 74 -15.21 -3.04 13.90
C GLN A 74 -15.90 -1.97 14.74
N LEU A 75 -16.89 -1.32 14.14
CA LEU A 75 -17.70 -0.28 14.73
C LEU A 75 -19.07 -0.86 15.08
N ILE A 76 -19.31 -1.11 16.37
CA ILE A 76 -20.51 -1.79 16.85
C ILE A 76 -21.47 -0.79 17.47
N LEU A 77 -22.66 -0.67 16.88
CA LEU A 77 -23.80 0.03 17.43
C LEU A 77 -24.63 -0.93 18.28
N SER A 78 -25.28 -0.40 19.31
CA SER A 78 -26.20 -1.15 20.15
C SER A 78 -27.49 -0.35 20.38
N TYR A 79 -28.47 -0.95 21.07
CA TYR A 79 -29.68 -0.22 21.44
C TYR A 79 -29.39 0.86 22.49
N ASP A 80 -28.40 0.63 23.36
CA ASP A 80 -27.99 1.57 24.41
C ASP A 80 -27.04 2.65 23.86
N GLU A 81 -26.22 2.27 22.88
CA GLU A 81 -25.26 3.15 22.18
C GLU A 81 -25.51 3.12 20.65
N PRO A 82 -26.54 3.84 20.16
CA PRO A 82 -27.00 3.76 18.78
C PRO A 82 -26.18 4.64 17.81
N SER A 83 -25.18 5.36 18.29
CA SER A 83 -24.35 6.29 17.51
C SER A 83 -22.87 6.18 17.84
N LEU A 84 -22.03 6.39 16.84
CA LEU A 84 -20.58 6.52 16.97
C LEU A 84 -20.07 7.57 15.98
N ILE A 85 -18.88 8.11 16.25
CA ILE A 85 -18.19 9.04 15.36
C ILE A 85 -17.05 8.28 14.69
N LEU A 86 -17.04 8.27 13.35
CA LEU A 86 -15.96 7.75 12.55
C LEU A 86 -15.12 8.91 11.99
N THR A 87 -13.81 8.88 12.22
CA THR A 87 -12.85 9.86 11.69
C THR A 87 -11.73 9.17 10.94
N SER A 88 -11.07 9.92 10.04
CA SER A 88 -9.83 9.46 9.40
C SER A 88 -8.68 9.37 10.43
N PRO A 89 -7.69 8.48 10.22
CA PRO A 89 -6.55 8.40 11.12
C PRO A 89 -5.78 9.71 11.16
N GLY A 90 -5.68 10.30 12.36
CA GLY A 90 -4.99 11.58 12.58
C GLY A 90 -5.90 12.81 12.61
N PHE A 91 -7.21 12.68 12.33
CA PHE A 91 -8.16 13.80 12.41
C PHE A 91 -8.06 14.55 13.76
N PRO A 92 -8.05 15.90 13.78
CA PRO A 92 -8.33 16.82 12.66
C PRO A 92 -7.13 17.14 11.75
N GLU A 93 -5.97 16.55 11.98
CA GLU A 93 -4.79 16.73 11.11
C GLU A 93 -4.93 15.92 9.81
N HIS A 94 -4.02 16.18 8.87
CA HIS A 94 -3.98 15.44 7.60
C HIS A 94 -3.75 13.94 7.81
N TYR A 95 -4.55 13.12 7.11
CA TYR A 95 -4.32 11.69 7.06
C TYR A 95 -2.99 11.39 6.37
N ARG A 96 -2.34 10.29 6.78
CA ARG A 96 -1.09 9.84 6.14
C ARG A 96 -1.35 9.30 4.74
N HIS A 97 -0.37 9.43 3.85
CA HIS A 97 -0.41 8.79 2.54
C HIS A 97 -0.41 7.26 2.64
N SER A 98 -0.99 6.60 1.64
CA SER A 98 -0.97 5.14 1.49
C SER A 98 -1.69 4.37 2.61
N LEU A 99 -2.83 4.88 3.09
CA LEU A 99 -3.70 4.17 4.02
C LEU A 99 -4.66 3.24 3.27
N ASP A 100 -4.83 2.02 3.79
CA ASP A 100 -5.83 1.04 3.34
C ASP A 100 -6.74 0.68 4.52
N CYS A 101 -7.78 1.51 4.72
CA CYS A 101 -8.69 1.43 5.87
C CYS A 101 -9.99 0.70 5.51
N ILE A 102 -10.41 -0.25 6.35
CA ILE A 102 -11.70 -0.93 6.20
C ILE A 102 -12.46 -0.81 7.52
N TYR A 103 -13.54 -0.04 7.49
CA TYR A 103 -14.43 0.15 8.63
C TYR A 103 -15.69 -0.70 8.46
N LYS A 104 -15.91 -1.64 9.38
CA LYS A 104 -17.10 -2.51 9.36
C LYS A 104 -18.10 -2.03 10.42
N ILE A 105 -19.23 -1.50 9.99
CA ILE A 105 -20.28 -1.01 10.90
C ILE A 105 -21.35 -2.09 11.07
N GLN A 106 -21.62 -2.47 12.32
CA GLN A 106 -22.66 -3.44 12.67
C GLN A 106 -23.69 -2.83 13.62
N SER A 107 -24.98 -3.10 13.37
CA SER A 107 -26.11 -2.62 14.18
C SER A 107 -27.03 -3.80 14.55
N PRO A 108 -27.84 -3.71 15.62
CA PRO A 108 -28.72 -4.79 16.04
C PRO A 108 -29.75 -5.22 14.98
N ARG A 109 -30.37 -6.39 15.16
CA ARG A 109 -31.40 -6.84 14.23
C ARG A 109 -32.62 -5.90 14.26
N GLY A 110 -33.16 -5.62 13.09
CA GLY A 110 -34.33 -4.74 12.95
C GLY A 110 -34.01 -3.25 12.90
N THR A 111 -32.77 -2.84 13.10
CA THR A 111 -32.32 -1.44 12.90
C THR A 111 -31.74 -1.24 11.50
N ARG A 112 -31.39 0.00 11.16
CA ARG A 112 -30.66 0.37 9.94
C ARG A 112 -29.52 1.32 10.32
N VAL A 113 -28.43 1.28 9.57
CA VAL A 113 -27.31 2.22 9.71
C VAL A 113 -27.61 3.43 8.83
N GLN A 114 -27.51 4.63 9.42
CA GLN A 114 -27.55 5.91 8.72
C GLN A 114 -26.19 6.58 8.88
N ILE A 115 -25.75 7.30 7.85
CA ILE A 115 -24.50 8.06 7.84
C ILE A 115 -24.85 9.52 7.56
N ASP A 116 -24.41 10.41 8.45
CA ASP A 116 -24.52 11.85 8.28
C ASP A 116 -23.11 12.42 8.13
N PHE A 117 -22.88 13.19 7.06
CA PHE A 117 -21.59 13.82 6.80
C PHE A 117 -21.53 15.21 7.41
N ASP A 118 -20.43 15.51 8.10
CA ASP A 118 -20.05 16.88 8.43
C ASP A 118 -19.40 17.52 7.19
N LEU A 119 -20.14 18.43 6.54
CA LEU A 119 -19.71 19.09 5.30
C LEU A 119 -18.52 20.03 5.52
N ASP A 120 -18.32 20.53 6.73
CA ASP A 120 -17.20 21.40 7.07
C ASP A 120 -15.92 20.59 7.39
N ALA A 121 -16.05 19.26 7.57
CA ALA A 121 -14.97 18.35 7.93
C ALA A 121 -14.69 17.24 6.89
N PHE A 122 -15.33 17.30 5.71
CA PHE A 122 -15.10 16.34 4.63
C PHE A 122 -14.13 16.91 3.58
N ASP A 123 -12.86 16.49 3.65
CA ASP A 123 -11.81 16.92 2.74
C ASP A 123 -10.92 15.73 2.30
N LEU A 124 -10.94 15.42 1.00
CA LEU A 124 -10.15 14.35 0.38
C LEU A 124 -9.42 14.91 -0.86
N GLU A 125 -8.32 14.27 -1.24
CA GLU A 125 -7.57 14.66 -2.44
C GLU A 125 -8.46 14.65 -3.69
N PRO A 126 -8.38 15.68 -4.57
CA PRO A 126 -9.17 15.71 -5.79
C PRO A 126 -8.72 14.62 -6.76
N GLN A 127 -9.67 14.09 -7.54
CA GLN A 127 -9.35 13.14 -8.61
C GLN A 127 -8.45 13.82 -9.65
N ILE A 128 -7.21 13.33 -9.81
CA ILE A 128 -6.39 13.69 -10.95
C ILE A 128 -6.96 12.94 -12.16
N GLN A 129 -7.82 13.58 -12.94
CA GLN A 129 -8.20 13.03 -14.25
C GLN A 129 -6.94 13.02 -15.11
N SER A 130 -6.36 11.84 -15.32
CA SER A 130 -5.36 11.62 -16.36
C SER A 130 -6.04 11.87 -17.71
N LYS A 131 -5.72 13.02 -18.31
CA LYS A 131 -6.11 13.33 -19.69
C LYS A 131 -5.32 12.46 -20.67
#